data_AF-R6Q0I5-F1
#
_entry.id   AF-R6Q0I5-F1
#
_cell.length_a   1.000
_cell.length_b   1.000
_cell.length_c   1.000
_cell.angle_alpha   90.00
_cell.angle_beta   90.00
_cell.angle_gamma   90.00
#
_symmetry.space_group_name_H-M   'P 1'
#
loop_
_entity.id
_entity.type
_entity.pdbx_description
1 polymer ?
#
loop_
_entity_poly.entity_id
_entity_poly.type
_entity_poly.pdbx_seq_one_letter_code
_entity_poly.pdbx_strand_id
1 'polypeptide(L)'
;MRENHKMMALTAILAAGVVLAGCGATNSAASSTVASATSTASSEVEKTEVQPMQGISLSDPLADGTYHISFEKDKVWVGERKNSINDAIVYDYDRYTAEEIEALSEGDTIVTHLDGTENTTVLSVESIERKNDYVAINGGMEEGGIDLCKEEDHYRTLTWDDFPAYYEVGVAKQLIMADDIELSDGAADFEADPVIAKGDRAVCDAMSNEEDIYGWNAGNTTVTIQNGEITHVDRIWVP
;
A
#
# COMPACT_ATOMS: atom_id res chain seq x y z
N MET A 1 1.76 17.30 -31.85
CA MET A 1 3.02 17.38 -31.09
C MET A 1 2.77 18.36 -29.96
N ARG A 2 2.62 17.83 -28.75
CA ARG A 2 2.16 18.53 -27.56
C ARG A 2 3.34 18.54 -26.58
N GLU A 3 3.73 19.73 -26.17
CA GLU A 3 4.98 20.01 -25.45
C GLU A 3 4.92 19.51 -24.00
N ASN A 4 5.98 18.80 -23.59
CA ASN A 4 6.23 18.31 -22.24
C ASN A 4 6.89 19.42 -21.41
N HIS A 5 6.31 19.79 -20.28
CA HIS A 5 6.97 20.66 -19.30
C HIS A 5 7.78 19.80 -18.33
N LYS A 6 9.11 19.90 -18.40
CA LYS A 6 10.04 19.27 -17.47
C LYS A 6 10.26 20.16 -16.25
N MET A 7 10.15 19.54 -15.09
CA MET A 7 10.56 20.05 -13.77
C MET A 7 11.97 20.64 -13.82
N MET A 8 12.15 21.82 -13.23
CA MET A 8 13.46 22.34 -12.84
C MET A 8 13.57 22.37 -11.32
N ALA A 9 14.64 21.74 -10.86
CA ALA A 9 15.10 21.64 -9.49
C ALA A 9 15.34 23.00 -8.83
N LEU A 10 15.05 23.10 -7.53
CA LEU A 10 15.49 24.20 -6.69
C LEU A 10 16.40 23.67 -5.60
N THR A 11 17.69 23.95 -5.75
CA THR A 11 18.74 23.66 -4.77
C THR A 11 19.34 24.96 -4.23
N ALA A 12 19.21 25.13 -2.91
CA ALA A 12 20.13 25.74 -1.94
C ALA A 12 20.48 27.26 -2.01
N ILE A 13 20.56 27.93 -0.85
CA ILE A 13 21.77 28.13 0.00
C ILE A 13 21.48 29.20 1.07
N LEU A 14 22.03 28.94 2.26
CA LEU A 14 22.07 29.73 3.50
C LEU A 14 23.19 30.82 3.49
N ALA A 15 22.94 32.02 4.03
CA ALA A 15 23.98 32.94 4.56
C ALA A 15 23.30 34.06 5.40
N ALA A 16 23.51 34.12 6.72
CA ALA A 16 24.58 34.79 7.47
C ALA A 16 24.39 36.32 7.62
N GLY A 17 24.11 36.76 8.86
CA GLY A 17 24.12 38.15 9.28
C GLY A 17 24.77 38.29 10.66
N VAL A 18 26.00 38.82 10.68
CA VAL A 18 26.77 39.19 11.87
C VAL A 18 26.51 40.67 12.17
N VAL A 19 26.27 41.02 13.45
CA VAL A 19 26.55 42.36 13.98
C VAL A 19 27.18 42.22 15.37
N LEU A 20 28.37 42.83 15.53
CA LEU A 20 29.09 43.04 16.79
C LEU A 20 28.95 44.52 17.23
N ALA A 21 28.63 44.75 18.51
CA ALA A 21 29.00 45.89 19.37
C ALA A 21 28.23 45.71 20.70
N GLY A 22 28.70 45.98 21.92
CA GLY A 22 29.89 46.58 22.48
C GLY A 22 29.75 46.58 24.03
N CYS A 23 30.85 46.76 24.74
CA CYS A 23 31.04 46.57 26.19
C CYS A 23 30.29 47.54 27.12
N GLY A 24 30.08 47.16 28.39
CA GLY A 24 29.79 48.07 29.51
C GLY A 24 29.36 47.36 30.80
N ALA A 25 29.87 47.80 31.95
CA ALA A 25 30.04 47.03 33.19
C ALA A 25 28.99 47.23 34.32
N THR A 26 28.97 46.26 35.25
CA THR A 26 28.65 46.30 36.71
C THR A 26 27.35 46.92 37.24
N ASN A 27 26.49 46.11 37.87
CA ASN A 27 26.19 46.13 39.33
C ASN A 27 24.97 45.25 39.71
N SER A 28 25.08 44.56 40.84
CA SER A 28 24.01 43.81 41.50
C SER A 28 22.96 44.73 42.15
N ALA A 29 21.67 44.39 42.01
CA ALA A 29 20.63 44.68 43.01
C ALA A 29 19.37 43.82 42.75
N ALA A 30 18.81 43.29 43.83
CA ALA A 30 17.63 42.43 43.87
C ALA A 30 16.31 43.18 43.57
N SER A 31 15.31 42.48 43.02
CA SER A 31 13.92 42.57 43.49
C SER A 31 13.03 41.49 42.86
N SER A 32 12.15 40.96 43.69
CA SER A 32 11.14 39.93 43.44
C SER A 32 9.92 40.45 42.68
N THR A 33 9.44 39.69 41.69
CA THR A 33 8.01 39.63 41.32
C THR A 33 7.70 38.24 40.78
N VAL A 34 7.14 37.37 41.62
CA VAL A 34 6.52 36.12 41.17
C VAL A 34 5.12 36.48 40.67
N ALA A 35 5.01 36.71 39.36
CA ALA A 35 3.70 36.78 38.70
C ALA A 35 3.18 35.35 38.56
N SER A 36 2.11 35.03 39.29
CA SER A 36 1.37 33.78 39.12
C SER A 36 0.67 33.84 37.76
N ALA A 37 1.33 33.33 36.72
CA ALA A 37 0.67 33.04 35.47
C ALA A 37 -0.27 31.85 35.70
N THR A 38 -1.56 32.13 35.77
CA THR A 38 -2.59 31.13 35.53
C THR A 38 -2.44 30.69 34.08
N SER A 39 -1.73 29.58 33.86
CA SER A 39 -1.71 28.91 32.57
C SER A 39 -3.10 28.35 32.32
N THR A 40 -3.88 29.04 31.51
CA THR A 40 -5.03 28.45 30.83
C THR A 40 -4.46 27.38 29.91
N ALA A 41 -4.48 26.13 30.34
CA ALA A 41 -4.22 25.00 29.46
C ALA A 41 -5.38 24.96 28.46
N SER A 42 -5.18 25.51 27.27
CA SER A 42 -5.97 25.14 26.12
C SER A 42 -5.75 23.66 25.91
N SER A 43 -6.76 22.85 26.19
CA SER A 43 -6.82 21.46 25.75
C SER A 43 -6.94 21.48 24.23
N GLU A 44 -5.80 21.55 23.55
CA GLU A 44 -5.71 21.13 22.17
C GLU A 44 -6.13 19.67 22.18
N VAL A 45 -7.28 19.36 21.56
CA VAL A 45 -7.73 17.98 21.37
C VAL A 45 -6.58 17.27 20.66
N GLU A 46 -6.04 16.21 21.28
CA GLU A 46 -5.01 15.39 20.64
C GLU A 46 -5.61 14.84 19.35
N LYS A 47 -5.08 15.31 18.21
CA LYS A 47 -5.47 14.83 16.90
C LYS A 47 -4.88 13.44 16.71
N THR A 48 -5.72 12.49 16.35
CA THR A 48 -5.29 11.12 16.07
C THR A 48 -4.72 11.07 14.66
N GLU A 49 -3.63 10.32 14.49
CA GLU A 49 -3.13 9.93 13.17
C GLU A 49 -3.28 8.43 13.04
N VAL A 50 -4.13 7.99 12.11
CA VAL A 50 -4.34 6.57 11.81
C VAL A 50 -3.35 6.13 10.75
N GLN A 51 -2.63 5.05 11.04
CA GLN A 51 -1.63 4.45 10.16
C GLN A 51 -2.16 3.14 9.58
N PRO A 52 -1.79 2.76 8.36
CA PRO A 52 -2.10 1.44 7.86
C PRO A 52 -1.38 0.39 8.73
N MET A 53 -2.04 -0.75 8.92
CA MET A 53 -1.44 -1.96 9.46
C MET A 53 -0.17 -2.29 8.68
N GLN A 54 0.79 -2.92 9.36
CA GLN A 54 2.08 -3.23 8.76
C GLN A 54 1.93 -3.99 7.44
N GLY A 55 2.31 -3.35 6.34
CA GLY A 55 2.28 -3.92 5.00
C GLY A 55 3.47 -4.86 4.71
N ILE A 56 3.50 -5.37 3.48
CA ILE A 56 4.54 -6.25 2.98
C ILE A 56 5.89 -5.51 2.90
N SER A 57 6.95 -6.13 3.45
CA SER A 57 8.33 -5.71 3.22
C SER A 57 8.97 -6.62 2.18
N LEU A 58 9.34 -6.04 1.03
CA LEU A 58 9.90 -6.82 -0.07
C LEU A 58 11.25 -7.45 0.34
N SER A 59 11.36 -8.76 0.11
CA SER A 59 12.57 -9.55 0.32
C SER A 59 12.84 -10.41 -0.92
N ASP A 60 14.10 -10.80 -1.11
CA ASP A 60 14.52 -11.68 -2.19
C ASP A 60 15.43 -12.81 -1.62
N PRO A 61 14.93 -14.04 -1.49
CA PRO A 61 13.57 -14.49 -1.85
C PRO A 61 12.49 -13.89 -0.94
N LEU A 62 11.25 -13.84 -1.44
CA LEU A 62 10.10 -13.47 -0.62
C LEU A 62 9.94 -14.43 0.57
N ALA A 63 9.48 -13.90 1.70
CA ALA A 63 9.12 -14.70 2.86
C ALA A 63 7.94 -15.64 2.56
N ASP A 64 7.73 -16.61 3.44
CA ASP A 64 6.56 -17.48 3.36
C ASP A 64 5.29 -16.66 3.60
N GLY A 65 4.28 -16.85 2.74
CA GLY A 65 3.06 -16.07 2.77
C GLY A 65 2.29 -16.12 1.45
N THR A 66 1.18 -15.40 1.39
CA THR A 66 0.37 -15.24 0.18
C THR A 66 0.48 -13.82 -0.33
N TYR A 67 0.74 -13.66 -1.61
CA TYR A 67 1.04 -12.37 -2.24
C TYR A 67 0.15 -12.13 -3.46
N HIS A 68 -0.34 -10.91 -3.60
CA HIS A 68 -0.94 -10.42 -4.84
C HIS A 68 0.18 -10.06 -5.81
N ILE A 69 0.11 -10.59 -7.04
CA ILE A 69 1.15 -10.34 -8.05
C ILE A 69 0.57 -10.01 -9.42
N SER A 70 1.37 -9.35 -10.24
CA SER A 70 1.16 -9.29 -11.68
C SER A 70 2.42 -9.74 -12.41
N PHE A 71 2.25 -10.29 -13.60
CA PHE A 71 3.38 -10.67 -14.47
C PHE A 71 2.95 -10.77 -15.94
N GLU A 72 3.90 -10.59 -16.84
CA GLU A 72 3.70 -10.85 -18.26
C GLU A 72 3.95 -12.33 -18.57
N LYS A 73 3.18 -12.90 -19.51
CA LYS A 73 3.26 -14.33 -19.86
C LYS A 73 4.65 -14.79 -20.30
N ASP A 74 5.40 -13.90 -20.95
CA ASP A 74 6.77 -14.15 -21.43
C ASP A 74 7.81 -14.22 -20.29
N LYS A 75 7.41 -13.86 -19.06
CA LYS A 75 8.24 -13.97 -17.86
C LYS A 75 8.12 -15.31 -17.14
N VAL A 76 7.19 -16.16 -17.57
CA VAL A 76 7.14 -17.55 -17.12
C VAL A 76 8.28 -18.30 -17.81
N TRP A 77 9.21 -18.80 -17.00
CA TRP A 77 10.45 -19.39 -17.47
C TRP A 77 10.52 -20.88 -17.14
N VAL A 78 10.76 -21.69 -18.17
CA VAL A 78 10.98 -23.14 -18.04
C VAL A 78 12.49 -23.39 -18.02
N GLY A 79 13.04 -23.62 -16.84
CA GLY A 79 14.48 -23.79 -16.64
C GLY A 79 14.94 -25.25 -16.74
N GLU A 80 16.25 -25.47 -16.80
CA GLU A 80 16.83 -26.82 -16.83
C GLU A 80 16.65 -27.59 -15.51
N ARG A 81 16.46 -26.86 -14.38
CA ARG A 81 16.37 -27.44 -13.03
C ARG A 81 15.07 -27.11 -12.31
N LYS A 82 14.59 -25.88 -12.47
CA LYS A 82 13.40 -25.33 -11.84
C LYS A 82 12.74 -24.34 -12.78
N ASN A 83 11.42 -24.26 -12.73
CA ASN A 83 10.65 -23.24 -13.42
C ASN A 83 10.44 -22.04 -12.50
N SER A 84 10.20 -20.87 -13.09
CA SER A 84 10.00 -19.64 -12.32
C SER A 84 9.10 -18.64 -13.01
N ILE A 85 8.58 -17.69 -12.23
CA ILE A 85 8.04 -16.43 -12.74
C ILE A 85 9.11 -15.37 -12.48
N ASN A 86 9.57 -14.70 -13.53
CA ASN A 86 10.60 -13.66 -13.41
C ASN A 86 9.97 -12.27 -13.39
N ASP A 87 10.62 -11.33 -12.69
CA ASP A 87 10.19 -9.92 -12.65
C ASP A 87 8.68 -9.73 -12.34
N ALA A 88 8.13 -10.51 -11.41
CA ALA A 88 6.75 -10.36 -10.96
C ALA A 88 6.63 -9.10 -10.09
N ILE A 89 5.61 -8.28 -10.32
CA ILE A 89 5.33 -7.11 -9.48
C ILE A 89 4.49 -7.60 -8.30
N VAL A 90 4.92 -7.26 -7.08
CA VAL A 90 4.23 -7.58 -5.83
C VAL A 90 3.41 -6.38 -5.40
N TYR A 91 2.18 -6.65 -4.99
CA TYR A 91 1.22 -5.65 -4.56
C TYR A 91 0.80 -5.88 -3.11
N ASP A 92 0.39 -4.79 -2.48
CA ASP A 92 -0.30 -4.80 -1.21
C ASP A 92 -1.44 -3.77 -1.26
N TYR A 93 -2.25 -3.71 -0.21
CA TYR A 93 -3.27 -2.67 -0.05
C TYR A 93 -3.38 -2.28 1.42
N ASP A 94 -3.81 -1.04 1.65
CA ASP A 94 -3.92 -0.51 2.99
C ASP A 94 -5.04 -1.22 3.77
N ARG A 95 -4.71 -1.59 5.00
CA ARG A 95 -5.66 -2.08 6.00
C ARG A 95 -5.50 -1.26 7.25
N TYR A 96 -6.59 -1.02 7.98
CA TYR A 96 -6.60 -0.26 9.22
C TYR A 96 -7.40 -1.04 10.25
N THR A 97 -7.01 -0.97 11.52
CA THR A 97 -7.80 -1.66 12.54
C THR A 97 -9.21 -1.09 12.60
N ALA A 98 -10.21 -1.93 12.84
CA ALA A 98 -11.59 -1.47 12.92
C ALA A 98 -11.77 -0.43 14.03
N GLU A 99 -11.07 -0.61 15.16
CA GLU A 99 -11.09 0.33 16.29
C GLU A 99 -10.63 1.74 15.90
N GLU A 100 -9.52 1.86 15.17
CA GLU A 100 -8.98 3.16 14.75
C GLU A 100 -9.90 3.87 13.76
N ILE A 101 -10.47 3.16 12.78
CA ILE A 101 -11.40 3.74 11.80
C ILE A 101 -12.75 4.10 12.43
N GLU A 102 -13.23 3.31 13.39
CA GLU A 102 -14.47 3.61 14.12
C GLU A 102 -14.32 4.82 15.06
N ALA A 103 -13.12 5.05 15.59
CA ALA A 103 -12.80 6.22 16.42
C ALA A 103 -12.46 7.48 15.59
N LEU A 104 -12.03 7.32 14.34
CA LEU A 104 -11.60 8.42 13.46
C LEU A 104 -12.68 9.50 13.31
N SER A 105 -12.28 10.76 13.46
CA SER A 105 -13.17 11.91 13.44
C SER A 105 -12.66 13.04 12.53
N GLU A 106 -13.53 13.97 12.16
CA GLU A 106 -13.13 15.17 11.43
C GLU A 106 -12.05 15.95 12.20
N GLY A 107 -10.99 16.35 11.49
CA GLY A 107 -9.83 17.03 12.05
C GLY A 107 -8.64 16.12 12.40
N ASP A 108 -8.83 14.80 12.43
CA ASP A 108 -7.77 13.79 12.51
C ASP A 108 -7.04 13.65 11.16
N THR A 109 -6.00 12.81 11.14
CA THR A 109 -5.30 12.44 9.91
C THR A 109 -5.30 10.92 9.70
N ILE A 110 -5.21 10.51 8.44
CA ILE A 110 -5.03 9.12 8.03
C ILE A 110 -3.94 9.05 6.97
N VAL A 111 -3.03 8.10 7.11
CA VAL A 111 -1.95 7.84 6.15
C VAL A 111 -2.35 6.73 5.20
N THR A 112 -2.20 6.93 3.89
CA THR A 112 -2.67 5.97 2.88
C THR A 112 -1.88 6.06 1.56
N HIS A 113 -1.85 4.99 0.76
CA HIS A 113 -1.26 4.93 -0.57
C HIS A 113 -2.30 5.26 -1.65
N LEU A 114 -2.18 6.42 -2.30
CA LEU A 114 -3.16 6.90 -3.29
C LEU A 114 -2.68 6.87 -4.73
N ASP A 115 -1.36 6.90 -4.95
CA ASP A 115 -0.78 7.00 -6.29
C ASP A 115 -0.45 5.65 -6.93
N GLY A 116 -0.83 4.55 -6.26
CA GLY A 116 -0.55 3.19 -6.69
C GLY A 116 0.90 2.76 -6.46
N THR A 117 1.69 3.53 -5.71
CA THR A 117 3.08 3.20 -5.34
C THR A 117 3.22 3.08 -3.82
N GLU A 118 4.39 2.65 -3.34
CA GLU A 118 4.74 2.63 -1.91
C GLU A 118 4.80 4.02 -1.24
N ASN A 119 4.53 5.11 -1.96
CA ASN A 119 4.50 6.45 -1.38
C ASN A 119 3.19 6.70 -0.62
N THR A 120 3.32 6.95 0.67
CA THR A 120 2.18 7.33 1.51
C THR A 120 1.83 8.81 1.38
N THR A 121 0.53 9.11 1.44
CA THR A 121 -0.06 10.44 1.57
C THR A 121 -0.72 10.55 2.94
N VAL A 122 -0.50 11.68 3.63
CA VAL A 122 -1.24 12.01 4.85
C VAL A 122 -2.46 12.85 4.47
N LEU A 123 -3.64 12.28 4.65
CA LEU A 123 -4.92 12.96 4.43
C LEU A 123 -5.42 13.56 5.76
N SER A 124 -5.82 14.83 5.72
CA SER A 124 -6.62 15.42 6.79
C SER A 124 -8.07 15.03 6.59
N VAL A 125 -8.74 14.57 7.64
CA VAL A 125 -10.14 14.15 7.57
C VAL A 125 -11.04 15.37 7.67
N GLU A 126 -11.69 15.71 6.57
CA GLU A 126 -12.63 16.84 6.43
C GLU A 126 -14.09 16.39 6.49
N SER A 127 -14.37 15.15 6.07
CA SER A 127 -15.69 14.52 6.19
C SER A 127 -15.56 13.01 6.36
N ILE A 128 -16.53 12.41 7.06
CA ILE A 128 -16.66 10.95 7.15
C ILE A 128 -18.11 10.54 6.98
N GLU A 129 -18.37 9.69 5.99
CA GLU A 129 -19.66 9.06 5.79
C GLU A 129 -19.57 7.58 6.14
N ARG A 130 -20.45 7.10 7.03
CA ARG A 130 -20.48 5.69 7.45
C ARG A 130 -21.81 5.06 7.05
N LYS A 131 -21.76 3.94 6.33
CA LYS A 131 -22.96 3.22 5.88
C LYS A 131 -22.71 1.71 5.91
N ASN A 132 -23.34 1.04 6.87
CA ASN A 132 -23.12 -0.40 7.13
C ASN A 132 -21.63 -0.68 7.31
N ASP A 133 -21.06 -1.54 6.48
CA ASP A 133 -19.66 -1.93 6.46
C ASP A 133 -18.78 -0.99 5.62
N TYR A 134 -19.33 0.09 5.06
CA TYR A 134 -18.58 1.05 4.22
C TYR A 134 -18.33 2.36 4.95
N VAL A 135 -17.14 2.92 4.75
CA VAL A 135 -16.74 4.24 5.24
C VAL A 135 -16.09 5.03 4.10
N ALA A 136 -16.65 6.19 3.77
CA ALA A 136 -16.05 7.12 2.82
C ALA A 136 -15.44 8.29 3.62
N ILE A 137 -14.15 8.55 3.41
CA ILE A 137 -13.42 9.69 3.99
C ILE A 137 -13.23 10.71 2.89
N ASN A 138 -13.54 11.99 3.15
CA ASN A 138 -13.40 13.10 2.22
C ASN A 138 -14.11 12.86 0.88
N GLY A 139 -15.35 12.35 0.93
CA GLY A 139 -16.14 12.05 -0.27
C GLY A 139 -15.69 10.80 -1.03
N GLY A 140 -14.78 9.99 -0.47
CA GLY A 140 -14.30 8.75 -1.10
C GLY A 140 -13.33 9.02 -2.25
N MET A 141 -13.00 7.97 -3.00
CA MET A 141 -12.04 8.07 -4.10
C MET A 141 -12.47 9.03 -5.22
N GLU A 142 -13.78 9.23 -5.42
CA GLU A 142 -14.32 10.14 -6.44
C GLU A 142 -13.95 11.61 -6.18
N GLU A 143 -13.74 11.98 -4.92
CA GLU A 143 -13.43 13.35 -4.50
C GLU A 143 -11.97 13.52 -4.01
N GLY A 144 -11.13 12.51 -4.24
CA GLY A 144 -9.72 12.51 -3.83
C GLY A 144 -9.48 12.09 -2.37
N GLY A 145 -10.51 11.54 -1.72
CA GLY A 145 -10.42 10.85 -0.44
C GLY A 145 -10.19 9.35 -0.60
N ILE A 146 -10.70 8.56 0.36
CA ILE A 146 -10.61 7.09 0.34
C ILE A 146 -11.93 6.43 0.72
N ASP A 147 -12.21 5.31 0.07
CA ASP A 147 -13.30 4.41 0.44
C ASP A 147 -12.73 3.19 1.18
N LEU A 148 -13.42 2.78 2.24
CA LEU A 148 -13.04 1.69 3.11
C LEU A 148 -14.19 0.69 3.23
N CYS A 149 -13.85 -0.60 3.22
CA CYS A 149 -14.79 -1.68 3.50
C CYS A 149 -14.36 -2.46 4.73
N LYS A 150 -15.30 -2.68 5.64
CA LYS A 150 -15.11 -3.45 6.87
C LYS A 150 -15.06 -4.93 6.53
N GLU A 151 -13.99 -5.56 6.98
CA GLU A 151 -13.87 -7.00 7.14
C GLU A 151 -13.91 -7.33 8.65
N GLU A 152 -13.67 -8.58 9.03
CA GLU A 152 -13.91 -9.07 10.39
C GLU A 152 -13.37 -8.14 11.50
N ASP A 153 -12.09 -7.78 11.42
CA ASP A 153 -11.37 -7.01 12.43
C ASP A 153 -10.68 -5.73 11.90
N HIS A 154 -10.77 -5.47 10.59
CA HIS A 154 -10.09 -4.37 9.94
C HIS A 154 -10.91 -3.77 8.79
N TYR A 155 -10.53 -2.59 8.34
CA TYR A 155 -11.01 -1.99 7.10
C TYR A 155 -9.92 -2.08 6.04
N ARG A 156 -10.28 -2.38 4.80
CA ARG A 156 -9.36 -2.26 3.65
C ARG A 156 -9.76 -1.11 2.73
N THR A 157 -8.80 -0.51 2.04
CA THR A 157 -9.08 0.48 1.00
C THR A 157 -9.74 -0.15 -0.21
N LEU A 158 -10.66 0.60 -0.82
CA LEU A 158 -11.40 0.21 -2.01
C LEU A 158 -11.06 1.09 -3.19
N THR A 159 -11.10 0.49 -4.39
CA THR A 159 -11.30 1.19 -5.65
C THR A 159 -12.78 1.50 -5.85
N TRP A 160 -13.09 2.25 -6.90
CA TRP A 160 -14.45 2.55 -7.33
C TRP A 160 -15.31 1.31 -7.63
N ASP A 161 -14.67 0.20 -7.99
CA ASP A 161 -15.32 -1.07 -8.34
C ASP A 161 -15.31 -2.08 -7.16
N ASP A 162 -15.17 -1.59 -5.91
CA ASP A 162 -15.15 -2.40 -4.66
C ASP A 162 -13.96 -3.39 -4.53
N PHE A 163 -12.96 -3.31 -5.40
CA PHE A 163 -11.72 -4.08 -5.28
C PHE A 163 -10.75 -3.42 -4.30
N PRO A 164 -9.80 -4.15 -3.71
CA PRO A 164 -8.73 -3.50 -2.94
C PRO A 164 -8.00 -2.44 -3.77
N ALA A 165 -7.73 -1.27 -3.19
CA ALA A 165 -6.90 -0.27 -3.83
C ALA A 165 -5.41 -0.66 -3.68
N TYR A 166 -4.93 -1.46 -4.63
CA TYR A 166 -3.56 -1.97 -4.63
C TYR A 166 -2.52 -0.88 -4.89
N TYR A 167 -1.38 -1.00 -4.22
CA TYR A 167 -0.16 -0.26 -4.53
C TYR A 167 1.01 -1.21 -4.81
N GLU A 168 1.92 -0.78 -5.69
CA GLU A 168 3.12 -1.54 -6.03
C GLU A 168 4.14 -1.46 -4.89
N VAL A 169 4.45 -2.62 -4.30
CA VAL A 169 5.50 -2.78 -3.28
C VAL A 169 6.87 -2.91 -3.95
N GLY A 170 6.92 -3.54 -5.12
CA GLY A 170 8.14 -3.66 -5.92
C GLY A 170 8.19 -4.95 -6.72
N VAL A 171 9.37 -5.27 -7.26
CA VAL A 171 9.56 -6.38 -8.20
C VAL A 171 10.29 -7.54 -7.55
N ALA A 172 9.63 -8.69 -7.45
CA ALA A 172 10.26 -9.97 -7.14
C ALA A 172 10.98 -10.52 -8.38
N LYS A 173 12.31 -10.60 -8.33
CA LYS A 173 13.12 -10.93 -9.51
C LYS A 173 12.93 -12.35 -10.00
N GLN A 174 12.78 -13.29 -9.07
CA GLN A 174 12.61 -14.68 -9.41
C GLN A 174 11.75 -15.38 -8.36
N LEU A 175 10.58 -15.86 -8.76
CA LEU A 175 9.73 -16.71 -7.94
C LEU A 175 9.85 -18.16 -8.44
N ILE A 176 10.57 -18.98 -7.69
CA ILE A 176 10.82 -20.40 -8.04
C ILE A 176 9.55 -21.21 -7.80
N MET A 177 9.19 -22.11 -8.72
CA MET A 177 8.05 -23.02 -8.56
C MET A 177 8.47 -24.31 -7.84
N ALA A 178 7.62 -24.76 -6.92
CA ALA A 178 7.70 -26.11 -6.38
C ALA A 178 7.39 -27.15 -7.47
N ASP A 179 7.96 -28.34 -7.37
CA ASP A 179 7.76 -29.38 -8.38
C ASP A 179 6.29 -29.85 -8.43
N ASP A 180 5.63 -29.82 -7.27
CA ASP A 180 4.24 -30.21 -7.05
C ASP A 180 3.27 -29.02 -6.96
N ILE A 181 3.68 -27.85 -7.47
CA ILE A 181 2.83 -26.65 -7.53
C ILE A 181 1.46 -26.93 -8.15
N GLU A 182 0.44 -26.28 -7.60
CA GLU A 182 -0.92 -26.29 -8.13
C GLU A 182 -1.34 -24.89 -8.59
N LEU A 183 -2.02 -24.81 -9.72
CA LEU A 183 -2.75 -23.63 -10.17
C LEU A 183 -4.24 -23.94 -10.14
N SER A 184 -4.99 -23.10 -9.45
CA SER A 184 -6.45 -23.04 -9.48
C SER A 184 -6.88 -21.83 -10.30
N ASP A 185 -7.38 -22.05 -11.52
CA ASP A 185 -7.70 -20.99 -12.47
C ASP A 185 -9.22 -20.87 -12.71
N GLY A 186 -9.83 -19.91 -12.03
CA GLY A 186 -11.24 -19.53 -12.16
C GLY A 186 -11.45 -18.23 -12.93
N ALA A 187 -10.47 -17.72 -13.69
CA ALA A 187 -10.58 -16.41 -14.34
C ALA A 187 -11.64 -16.34 -15.46
N ALA A 188 -12.04 -17.48 -16.01
CA ALA A 188 -12.91 -17.51 -17.17
C ALA A 188 -14.39 -17.25 -16.85
N ASP A 189 -14.85 -17.68 -15.68
CA ASP A 189 -16.26 -17.66 -15.29
C ASP A 189 -16.39 -17.71 -13.76
N PHE A 190 -17.09 -16.73 -13.19
CA PHE A 190 -17.30 -16.63 -11.74
C PHE A 190 -18.26 -17.71 -11.19
N GLU A 191 -19.08 -18.33 -12.04
CA GLU A 191 -20.03 -19.38 -11.65
C GLU A 191 -19.46 -20.80 -11.80
N ALA A 192 -18.31 -20.95 -12.46
CA ALA A 192 -17.70 -22.24 -12.74
C ALA A 192 -16.67 -22.66 -11.68
N ASP A 193 -16.52 -23.97 -11.49
CA ASP A 193 -15.40 -24.51 -10.73
C ASP A 193 -14.07 -24.16 -11.44
N PRO A 194 -13.02 -23.79 -10.69
CA PRO A 194 -11.73 -23.45 -11.29
C PRO A 194 -11.11 -24.66 -11.99
N VAL A 195 -10.40 -24.38 -13.09
CA VAL A 195 -9.61 -25.38 -13.79
C VAL A 195 -8.31 -25.59 -13.03
N ILE A 196 -8.05 -26.84 -12.65
CA ILE A 196 -6.87 -27.19 -11.86
C ILE A 196 -5.74 -27.73 -12.75
N ALA A 197 -4.56 -27.10 -12.70
CA ALA A 197 -3.32 -27.62 -13.25
C ALA A 197 -2.38 -28.02 -12.11
N LYS A 198 -1.76 -29.21 -12.21
CA LYS A 198 -0.86 -29.75 -11.18
C LYS A 198 0.50 -30.08 -11.77
N GLY A 199 1.55 -29.73 -11.05
CA GLY A 199 2.94 -29.90 -11.45
C GLY A 199 3.46 -28.70 -12.24
N ASP A 200 4.71 -28.35 -11.98
CA ASP A 200 5.40 -27.15 -12.48
C ASP A 200 5.28 -26.96 -14.00
N ARG A 201 5.39 -28.02 -14.80
CA ARG A 201 5.32 -27.93 -16.25
C ARG A 201 3.92 -27.58 -16.75
N ALA A 202 2.90 -28.21 -16.19
CA ALA A 202 1.51 -27.97 -16.57
C ALA A 202 1.06 -26.56 -16.14
N VAL A 203 1.52 -26.12 -14.95
CA VAL A 203 1.28 -24.76 -14.47
C VAL A 203 1.94 -23.73 -15.39
N CYS A 204 3.20 -23.93 -15.80
CA CYS A 204 3.84 -23.04 -16.78
C CYS A 204 3.07 -22.96 -18.10
N ASP A 205 2.66 -24.11 -18.65
CA ASP A 205 1.93 -24.14 -19.92
C ASP A 205 0.57 -23.41 -19.83
N ALA A 206 -0.10 -23.48 -18.68
CA ALA A 206 -1.33 -22.72 -18.41
C ALA A 206 -1.05 -21.20 -18.30
N MET A 207 -0.02 -20.81 -17.55
CA MET A 207 0.34 -19.40 -17.33
C MET A 207 0.81 -18.67 -18.59
N SER A 208 1.50 -19.40 -19.47
CA SER A 208 2.02 -18.88 -20.73
C SER A 208 1.04 -19.03 -21.90
N ASN A 209 -0.21 -19.42 -21.66
CA ASN A 209 -1.17 -19.65 -22.74
C ASN A 209 -1.48 -18.35 -23.49
N GLU A 210 -1.11 -18.27 -24.77
CA GLU A 210 -1.35 -17.09 -25.61
C GLU A 210 -2.83 -16.78 -25.83
N GLU A 211 -3.72 -17.78 -25.74
CA GLU A 211 -5.17 -17.61 -25.89
C GLU A 211 -5.84 -16.98 -24.66
N ASP A 212 -5.12 -16.89 -23.54
CA ASP A 212 -5.62 -16.26 -22.32
C ASP A 212 -5.77 -14.74 -22.50
N ILE A 213 -7.00 -14.24 -22.46
CA ILE A 213 -7.30 -12.82 -22.61
C ILE A 213 -7.41 -12.05 -21.29
N TYR A 214 -7.43 -12.76 -20.16
CA TYR A 214 -7.64 -12.17 -18.82
C TYR A 214 -6.33 -11.63 -18.24
N GLY A 215 -5.22 -12.30 -18.57
CA GLY A 215 -3.89 -11.95 -18.06
C GLY A 215 -3.73 -12.20 -16.56
N TRP A 216 -2.61 -11.72 -16.02
CA TRP A 216 -2.20 -11.93 -14.62
C TRP A 216 -1.99 -10.58 -13.94
N ASN A 217 -2.89 -10.21 -13.04
CA ASN A 217 -2.90 -8.91 -12.37
C ASN A 217 -3.18 -9.04 -10.86
N ALA A 218 -2.87 -7.99 -10.09
CA ALA A 218 -3.00 -8.00 -8.64
C ALA A 218 -4.43 -8.32 -8.14
N GLY A 219 -5.45 -7.90 -8.89
CA GLY A 219 -6.85 -8.12 -8.55
C GLY A 219 -7.30 -9.55 -8.75
N ASN A 220 -6.66 -10.29 -9.66
CA ASN A 220 -7.07 -11.65 -10.01
C ASN A 220 -6.09 -12.73 -9.59
N THR A 221 -4.81 -12.43 -9.31
CA THR A 221 -3.74 -13.42 -9.14
C THR A 221 -3.10 -13.34 -7.77
N THR A 222 -3.06 -14.48 -7.07
CA THR A 222 -2.26 -14.65 -5.85
C THR A 222 -1.34 -15.85 -5.95
N VAL A 223 -0.18 -15.77 -5.28
CA VAL A 223 0.76 -16.88 -5.13
C VAL A 223 0.99 -17.16 -3.65
N THR A 224 1.05 -18.43 -3.28
CA THR A 224 1.45 -18.88 -1.94
C THR A 224 2.87 -19.40 -1.99
N ILE A 225 3.73 -18.84 -1.14
CA ILE A 225 5.14 -19.17 -1.01
C ILE A 225 5.37 -19.95 0.27
N GLN A 226 6.07 -21.07 0.17
CA GLN A 226 6.52 -21.87 1.30
C GLN A 226 7.96 -22.35 1.06
N ASN A 227 8.83 -22.18 2.05
CA ASN A 227 10.25 -22.51 1.96
C ASN A 227 10.95 -21.87 0.74
N GLY A 228 10.52 -20.66 0.34
CA GLY A 228 11.08 -19.91 -0.79
C GLY A 228 10.66 -20.40 -2.18
N GLU A 229 9.68 -21.31 -2.28
CA GLU A 229 9.10 -21.75 -3.55
C GLU A 229 7.60 -21.44 -3.59
N ILE A 230 7.05 -21.13 -4.77
CA ILE A 230 5.62 -21.05 -5.00
C ILE A 230 5.05 -22.47 -4.95
N THR A 231 4.16 -22.73 -4.00
CA THR A 231 3.46 -24.01 -3.86
C THR A 231 2.06 -23.98 -4.46
N HIS A 232 1.45 -22.81 -4.54
CA HIS A 232 0.09 -22.66 -5.05
C HIS A 232 -0.11 -21.32 -5.74
N VAL A 233 -0.95 -21.31 -6.77
CA VAL A 233 -1.40 -20.10 -7.46
C VAL A 233 -2.91 -20.15 -7.57
N ASP A 234 -3.56 -19.10 -7.11
CA ASP A 234 -4.99 -18.91 -7.30
C ASP A 234 -5.19 -17.75 -8.27
N ARG A 235 -5.95 -18.02 -9.33
CA ARG A 235 -6.49 -16.97 -10.20
C ARG A 235 -8.00 -16.97 -10.16
N ILE A 236 -8.59 -15.83 -9.85
CA ILE A 236 -10.04 -15.66 -9.74
C ILE A 236 -10.60 -14.83 -10.90
N TRP A 237 -11.90 -14.92 -11.12
CA TRP A 237 -12.59 -14.01 -12.03
C TRP A 237 -12.65 -12.59 -11.43
N VAL A 238 -12.41 -11.60 -12.27
CA VAL A 238 -12.59 -10.17 -11.99
C VAL A 238 -13.38 -9.57 -13.16
N PRO A 239 -14.45 -8.79 -12.92
CA PRO A 239 -15.31 -8.20 -13.95
C PRO A 239 -14.62 -7.29 -14.95
#